data_AF-A0A4Q3MIP6-F1
#
_entry.id   AF-A0A4Q3MIP6-F1
#
_cell.length_a   1.000
_cell.length_b   1.000
_cell.length_c   1.000
_cell.angle_alpha   90.00
_cell.angle_beta   90.00
_cell.angle_gamma   90.00
#
_symmetry.space_group_name_H-M   'P 1'
#
loop_
_entity.id
_entity.type
_entity.pdbx_description
1 polymer ?
#
loop_
_entity_poly.entity_id
_entity_poly.type
_entity_poly.pdbx_seq_one_letter_code
_entity_poly.pdbx_strand_id
1 'polypeptide(L)'
;MAFAVLLSGCGANDGDPSVCTPVLEPRRSSSVEDSLAKQQNPDWQLVRAEACVHRQAYRLAKSPDPAPIVAKAVVVYCEAPIDGVARVSAHSEIDAAADDLVTSEELSALADRIAEIKTNFESYALSKVVEGRAGKCRA
;
A
#
# COMPACT_ATOMS: atom_id res chain seq x y z
N MET A 1 26.95 43.15 -1.32
CA MET A 1 27.00 41.97 -0.42
C MET A 1 25.59 41.77 0.12
N ALA A 2 24.92 40.62 0.09
CA ALA A 2 25.13 39.30 -0.48
C ALA A 2 23.73 38.68 -0.67
N PHE A 3 23.53 37.88 -1.72
CA PHE A 3 22.32 37.07 -1.92
C PHE A 3 22.34 35.88 -0.96
N ALA A 4 21.19 35.54 -0.36
CA ALA A 4 20.98 34.23 0.25
C ALA A 4 19.60 33.71 -0.13
N VAL A 5 19.59 32.81 -1.11
CA VAL A 5 18.49 31.92 -1.48
C VAL A 5 18.31 30.93 -0.33
N LEU A 6 17.13 30.90 0.28
CA LEU A 6 16.78 29.85 1.25
C LEU A 6 16.38 28.59 0.47
N LEU A 7 17.37 27.74 0.20
CA LEU A 7 17.16 26.32 -0.06
C LEU A 7 16.61 25.68 1.22
N SER A 8 15.35 25.27 1.21
CA SER A 8 14.85 24.28 2.18
C SER A 8 15.42 22.92 1.81
N GLY A 9 16.66 22.69 2.23
CA GLY A 9 17.31 21.40 2.21
C GLY A 9 16.72 20.47 3.27
N CYS A 10 16.49 19.21 2.89
CA CYS A 10 16.37 18.11 3.83
C CYS A 10 17.64 18.04 4.68
N GLY A 11 17.58 18.60 5.89
CA GLY A 11 18.66 18.49 6.86
C GLY A 11 18.85 17.05 7.28
N ALA A 12 20.02 16.50 6.96
CA ALA A 12 20.59 15.36 7.64
C ALA A 12 20.77 15.74 9.11
N ASN A 13 20.04 15.08 10.00
CA ASN A 13 20.40 14.96 11.40
C ASN A 13 20.46 13.48 11.74
N ASP A 14 21.63 13.10 12.18
CA ASP A 14 22.00 11.80 12.71
C ASP A 14 21.06 11.35 13.84
N GLY A 15 20.69 10.08 13.81
CA GLY A 15 20.47 9.33 15.05
C GLY A 15 19.08 9.33 15.69
N ASP A 16 18.00 9.67 14.99
CA ASP A 16 16.64 9.46 15.53
C ASP A 16 15.69 8.89 14.47
N PRO A 17 15.10 7.69 14.64
CA PRO A 17 14.03 7.21 13.78
C PRO A 17 12.76 7.99 14.10
N SER A 18 12.73 9.27 13.74
CA SER A 18 11.51 10.08 13.64
C SER A 18 10.75 9.61 12.38
N VAL A 19 10.21 8.40 12.50
CA VAL A 19 8.81 8.05 12.31
C VAL A 19 8.04 9.19 11.63
N CYS A 20 7.54 8.91 10.42
CA CYS A 20 6.32 9.54 9.94
C CYS A 20 5.26 9.33 11.02
N THR A 21 5.15 10.30 11.95
CA THR A 21 4.16 10.28 13.01
C THR A 21 2.81 10.28 12.34
N PRO A 22 2.01 9.22 12.47
CA PRO A 22 0.61 9.32 12.11
C PRO A 22 0.03 10.44 12.97
N VAL A 23 -0.70 11.35 12.36
CA VAL A 23 -1.58 12.27 13.09
C VAL A 23 -2.43 11.38 13.99
N LEU A 24 -2.26 11.52 15.30
CA LEU A 24 -3.10 10.87 16.29
C LEU A 24 -4.51 11.44 16.11
N GLU A 25 -5.32 10.77 15.29
CA GLU A 25 -6.75 10.99 15.33
C GLU A 25 -7.24 10.74 16.77
N PRO A 26 -8.13 11.60 17.28
CA PRO A 26 -8.69 11.40 18.61
C PRO A 26 -9.34 10.02 18.66
N ARG A 27 -8.99 9.22 19.68
CA ARG A 27 -9.64 7.96 20.04
C ARG A 27 -11.15 8.19 20.19
N ARG A 28 -11.89 8.14 19.08
CA ARG A 28 -13.31 7.80 19.12
C ARG A 28 -13.34 6.30 19.33
N SER A 29 -13.93 5.92 20.46
CA SER A 29 -14.44 4.59 20.73
C SER A 29 -15.35 4.17 19.57
N SER A 30 -14.76 3.59 18.51
CA SER A 30 -15.51 3.02 17.41
C SER A 30 -16.14 1.74 17.92
N SER A 31 -17.47 1.71 17.92
CA SER A 31 -18.27 0.52 18.22
C SER A 31 -17.71 -0.68 17.43
N VAL A 32 -17.72 -1.86 18.04
CA VAL A 32 -17.31 -3.12 17.39
C VAL A 32 -18.08 -3.32 16.08
N GLU A 33 -19.30 -2.77 15.99
CA GLU A 33 -20.15 -2.76 14.80
C GLU A 33 -19.59 -1.91 13.63
N ASP A 34 -18.91 -0.80 13.93
CA ASP A 34 -18.31 0.10 12.94
C ASP A 34 -17.05 -0.54 12.31
N SER A 35 -16.30 -1.27 13.13
CA SER A 35 -15.17 -2.11 12.67
C SER A 35 -15.64 -3.28 11.81
N LEU A 36 -16.80 -3.88 12.11
CA LEU A 36 -17.36 -4.99 11.35
C LEU A 36 -17.93 -4.53 9.99
N ALA A 37 -18.60 -3.38 9.95
CA ALA A 37 -19.08 -2.76 8.71
C ALA A 37 -17.90 -2.31 7.82
N LYS A 38 -16.85 -1.75 8.42
CA LYS A 38 -15.58 -1.49 7.75
C LYS A 38 -14.81 -2.74 7.36
N GLN A 39 -15.19 -3.94 7.79
CA GLN A 39 -14.54 -5.19 7.38
C GLN A 39 -15.25 -5.83 6.18
N GLN A 40 -16.44 -5.34 5.81
CA GLN A 40 -17.25 -5.87 4.70
C GLN A 40 -17.26 -4.99 3.43
N ASN A 41 -16.72 -3.78 3.47
CA ASN A 41 -16.65 -2.89 2.29
C ASN A 41 -15.44 -3.22 1.35
N PRO A 42 -15.60 -3.68 0.11
CA PRO A 42 -14.46 -3.94 -0.78
C PRO A 42 -13.40 -2.81 -0.86
N ASP A 43 -13.82 -1.56 -0.71
CA ASP A 43 -12.93 -0.39 -0.72
C ASP A 43 -11.97 -0.32 0.48
N TRP A 44 -12.31 -0.89 1.64
CA TRP A 44 -11.46 -0.80 2.83
C TRP A 44 -10.17 -1.62 2.70
N GLN A 45 -10.24 -2.77 2.01
CA GLN A 45 -9.06 -3.61 1.76
C GLN A 45 -8.09 -2.88 0.84
N LEU A 46 -8.61 -2.23 -0.19
CA LEU A 46 -7.82 -1.42 -1.12
C LEU A 46 -7.11 -0.29 -0.37
N VAL A 47 -7.84 0.49 0.42
CA VAL A 47 -7.28 1.58 1.24
C VAL A 47 -6.18 1.07 2.19
N ARG A 48 -6.39 -0.10 2.81
CA ARG A 48 -5.40 -0.70 3.72
C ARG A 48 -4.14 -1.15 2.99
N ALA A 49 -4.28 -1.77 1.82
CA ALA A 49 -3.17 -2.20 0.99
C ALA A 49 -2.37 -1.00 0.46
N GLU A 50 -3.04 0.01 -0.07
CA GLU A 50 -2.40 1.25 -0.53
C GLU A 50 -1.67 1.97 0.60
N ALA A 51 -2.28 2.08 1.78
CA ALA A 51 -1.65 2.69 2.95
C ALA A 51 -0.37 1.94 3.37
N CYS A 52 -0.38 0.60 3.31
CA CYS A 52 0.82 -0.20 3.55
C CYS A 52 1.92 0.11 2.53
N VAL A 53 1.59 0.02 1.24
CA VAL A 53 2.55 0.22 0.15
C VAL A 53 3.13 1.63 0.20
N HIS A 54 2.29 2.64 0.37
CA HIS A 54 2.69 4.03 0.52
C HIS A 54 3.71 4.16 1.67
N ARG A 55 3.37 3.70 2.87
CA ARG A 55 4.25 3.83 4.05
C ARG A 55 5.59 3.14 3.87
N GLN A 56 5.61 1.94 3.30
CA GLN A 56 6.86 1.20 3.10
C GLN A 56 7.70 1.76 1.96
N ALA A 57 7.08 2.21 0.87
CA ALA A 57 7.77 2.85 -0.24
C ALA A 57 8.55 4.09 0.22
N TYR A 58 7.94 4.95 1.05
CA TYR A 58 8.65 6.10 1.61
C TYR A 58 9.74 5.72 2.61
N ARG A 59 9.50 4.71 3.44
CA ARG A 59 10.52 4.20 4.38
C ARG A 59 11.75 3.68 3.63
N LEU A 60 11.54 2.97 2.53
CA LEU A 60 12.60 2.35 1.73
C LEU A 60 13.11 3.24 0.60
N ALA A 61 12.56 4.44 0.42
CA ALA A 61 12.98 5.36 -0.64
C ALA A 61 14.48 5.72 -0.56
N LYS A 62 15.04 5.75 0.65
CA LYS A 62 16.48 6.01 0.91
C LYS A 62 17.38 4.80 0.65
N SER A 63 16.83 3.63 0.31
CA SER A 63 17.64 2.46 -0.04
C SER A 63 18.53 2.77 -1.25
N PRO A 64 19.80 2.33 -1.27
CA PRO A 64 20.70 2.47 -2.42
C PRO A 64 20.28 1.59 -3.62
N ASP A 65 19.35 0.65 -3.45
CA ASP A 65 18.94 -0.28 -4.50
C ASP A 65 18.18 0.42 -5.65
N PRO A 66 18.14 -0.17 -6.85
CA PRO A 66 17.26 0.27 -7.92
C PRO A 66 15.79 0.34 -7.48
N ALA A 67 15.08 1.40 -7.87
CA ALA A 67 13.68 1.62 -7.48
C ALA A 67 12.74 0.43 -7.80
N PRO A 68 12.90 -0.30 -8.94
CA PRO A 68 12.10 -1.50 -9.21
C PRO A 68 12.33 -2.64 -8.21
N ILE A 69 13.56 -2.79 -7.69
CA ILE A 69 13.87 -3.81 -6.67
C ILE A 69 13.21 -3.44 -5.35
N VAL A 70 13.28 -2.16 -4.96
CA VAL A 70 12.62 -1.66 -3.75
C VAL A 70 11.09 -1.80 -3.86
N ALA A 71 10.50 -1.49 -5.02
CA ALA A 71 9.06 -1.62 -5.24
C ALA A 71 8.58 -3.07 -5.06
N LYS A 72 9.32 -4.05 -5.59
CA LYS A 72 9.04 -5.48 -5.36
C LYS A 72 9.14 -5.85 -3.89
N ALA A 73 10.17 -5.39 -3.20
CA ALA A 73 10.33 -5.63 -1.76
C ALA A 73 9.17 -5.03 -0.94
N VAL A 74 8.65 -3.86 -1.34
CA VAL A 74 7.46 -3.26 -0.73
C VAL A 74 6.22 -4.13 -0.92
N VAL A 75 5.99 -4.65 -2.13
CA VAL A 75 4.84 -5.54 -2.40
C VAL A 75 4.95 -6.84 -1.62
N VAL A 76 6.13 -7.45 -1.55
CA VAL A 76 6.37 -8.64 -0.71
C VAL A 76 6.10 -8.33 0.76
N TYR A 77 6.50 -7.15 1.25
CA TYR A 77 6.23 -6.75 2.63
C TYR A 77 4.72 -6.56 2.88
N CYS A 78 4.00 -6.00 1.91
CA CYS A 78 2.56 -5.73 1.98
C CYS A 78 1.71 -6.85 1.38
N GLU A 79 2.23 -8.09 1.30
CA GLU A 79 1.53 -9.20 0.64
C GLU A 79 0.20 -9.52 1.32
N ALA A 80 0.16 -9.61 2.66
CA ALA A 80 -1.08 -9.93 3.38
C ALA A 80 -2.26 -8.96 3.09
N PRO A 81 -2.10 -7.63 3.16
CA PRO A 81 -3.19 -6.73 2.78
C PRO A 81 -3.50 -6.73 1.27
N ILE A 82 -2.51 -6.94 0.39
CA ILE A 82 -2.72 -7.05 -1.07
C ILE A 82 -3.54 -8.30 -1.42
N ASP A 83 -3.21 -9.44 -0.81
CA ASP A 83 -3.97 -10.68 -0.96
C ASP A 83 -5.40 -10.53 -0.41
N GLY A 84 -5.59 -9.68 0.61
CA GLY A 84 -6.90 -9.28 1.12
C GLY A 84 -7.77 -8.60 0.06
N VAL A 85 -7.20 -7.73 -0.77
CA VAL A 85 -7.88 -7.11 -1.92
C VAL A 85 -8.30 -8.18 -2.93
N ALA A 86 -7.35 -9.07 -3.30
CA ALA A 86 -7.64 -10.10 -4.28
C ALA A 86 -8.74 -11.07 -3.82
N ARG A 87 -8.77 -11.41 -2.53
CA ARG A 87 -9.82 -12.26 -1.96
C ARG A 87 -11.19 -11.61 -1.99
N VAL A 88 -11.30 -10.32 -1.68
CA VAL A 88 -12.59 -9.63 -1.75
C VAL A 88 -13.06 -9.46 -3.19
N SER A 89 -12.15 -9.14 -4.11
CA SER A 89 -12.45 -9.11 -5.55
C SER A 89 -12.86 -10.46 -6.12
N ALA A 90 -12.43 -11.57 -5.50
CA ALA A 90 -12.84 -12.92 -5.88
C ALA A 90 -14.20 -13.31 -5.28
N HIS A 91 -14.44 -12.98 -4.01
CA HIS A 91 -15.72 -13.30 -3.34
C HIS A 91 -16.91 -12.56 -3.96
N SER A 92 -16.72 -11.33 -4.45
CA SER A 92 -17.78 -10.62 -5.18
C SER A 92 -18.26 -11.33 -6.46
N GLU A 93 -17.44 -12.22 -7.03
CA GLU A 93 -17.78 -13.00 -8.22
C GLU A 93 -18.27 -14.40 -7.86
N ILE A 94 -17.70 -15.00 -6.82
CA ILE A 94 -18.07 -16.33 -6.34
C ILE A 94 -19.43 -16.32 -5.61
N ASP A 95 -19.79 -15.24 -4.90
CA ASP A 95 -21.14 -15.10 -4.32
C ASP A 95 -22.24 -15.02 -5.38
N ALA A 96 -21.92 -14.63 -6.62
CA ALA A 96 -22.83 -14.71 -7.76
C ALA A 96 -22.92 -16.13 -8.37
N ALA A 97 -21.97 -17.01 -8.05
CA ALA A 97 -21.82 -18.36 -8.57
C ALA A 97 -22.01 -19.45 -7.50
N ALA A 98 -22.63 -19.12 -6.36
CA ALA A 98 -22.71 -19.92 -5.14
C ALA A 98 -23.44 -21.29 -5.24
N ASP A 99 -23.71 -21.80 -6.45
CA ASP A 99 -24.31 -23.11 -6.67
C ASP A 99 -23.46 -24.04 -7.57
N ASP A 100 -22.26 -23.61 -8.01
CA ASP A 100 -21.44 -24.40 -8.93
C ASP A 100 -20.04 -24.71 -8.40
N LEU A 101 -19.56 -25.92 -8.69
CA LEU A 101 -18.23 -26.40 -8.32
C LEU A 101 -17.17 -25.51 -8.97
N VAL A 102 -16.38 -24.78 -8.18
CA VAL A 102 -15.25 -23.97 -8.68
C VAL A 102 -14.39 -24.82 -9.62
N THR A 103 -14.40 -24.44 -10.89
CA THR A 103 -13.70 -25.15 -11.96
C THR A 103 -12.20 -24.81 -11.95
N SER A 104 -11.38 -25.68 -12.57
CA SER A 104 -9.96 -25.38 -12.76
C SER A 104 -9.72 -24.10 -13.57
N GLU A 105 -10.68 -23.68 -14.39
CA GLU A 105 -10.61 -22.47 -15.21
C GLU A 105 -10.81 -21.22 -14.36
N GLU A 106 -11.77 -21.23 -13.43
CA GLU A 106 -12.00 -20.16 -12.46
C GLU A 106 -10.82 -19.98 -11.50
N LEU A 107 -10.19 -21.09 -11.09
CA LEU A 107 -8.94 -21.05 -10.32
C LEU A 107 -7.79 -20.40 -11.08
N SER A 108 -7.66 -20.65 -12.39
CA SER A 108 -6.65 -20.02 -13.23
C SER A 108 -6.93 -18.53 -13.41
N ALA A 109 -8.18 -18.15 -13.69
CA ALA A 109 -8.60 -16.76 -13.82
C ALA A 109 -8.36 -15.97 -12.52
N LEU A 110 -8.61 -16.61 -11.37
CA LEU A 110 -8.30 -16.03 -10.06
C LEU A 110 -6.80 -15.81 -9.88
N ALA A 111 -5.97 -16.76 -10.30
CA ALA A 111 -4.51 -16.63 -10.22
C ALA A 111 -3.98 -15.49 -11.11
N ASP A 112 -4.48 -15.36 -12.34
CA ASP A 112 -4.12 -14.29 -13.26
C ASP A 112 -4.50 -12.92 -12.70
N ARG A 113 -5.68 -12.84 -12.07
CA ARG A 113 -6.16 -11.61 -11.43
C ARG A 113 -5.38 -11.24 -10.17
N ILE A 114 -4.98 -12.22 -9.36
CA ILE A 114 -4.05 -11.98 -8.24
C ILE A 114 -2.73 -11.42 -8.78
N ALA A 115 -2.21 -11.96 -9.89
CA ALA A 115 -0.98 -11.49 -10.50
C ALA A 115 -1.12 -10.06 -11.06
N GLU A 116 -2.25 -9.72 -11.68
CA GLU A 116 -2.56 -8.37 -12.14
C GLU A 116 -2.62 -7.38 -10.96
N ILE A 117 -3.32 -7.73 -9.87
CA ILE A 117 -3.39 -6.91 -8.67
C ILE A 117 -2.00 -6.65 -8.09
N LYS A 118 -1.16 -7.70 -7.97
CA LYS A 118 0.23 -7.56 -7.51
C LYS A 118 1.02 -6.63 -8.43
N THR A 119 0.86 -6.74 -9.75
CA THR A 119 1.52 -5.87 -10.74
C THR A 119 1.09 -4.40 -10.61
N ASN A 120 -0.19 -4.14 -10.35
CA ASN A 120 -0.71 -2.80 -10.09
C ASN A 120 -0.11 -2.19 -8.82
N PHE A 121 -0.01 -2.98 -7.74
CA PHE A 121 0.65 -2.54 -6.52
C PHE A 121 2.16 -2.36 -6.68
N GLU A 122 2.84 -3.16 -7.52
CA GLU A 122 4.26 -2.93 -7.85
C GLU A 122 4.45 -1.59 -8.56
N SER A 123 3.58 -1.26 -9.52
CA SER A 123 3.60 0.02 -10.23
C SER A 123 3.32 1.20 -9.28
N TYR A 124 2.34 1.04 -8.38
CA TYR A 124 2.06 2.02 -7.32
C TYR A 124 3.26 2.19 -6.38
N ALA A 125 3.85 1.09 -5.89
CA ALA A 125 5.04 1.11 -5.05
C ALA A 125 6.20 1.83 -5.73
N LEU A 126 6.45 1.53 -7.01
CA LEU A 126 7.49 2.18 -7.81
C LEU A 126 7.28 3.70 -7.86
N SER A 127 6.05 4.13 -8.15
CA SER A 127 5.72 5.56 -8.17
C SER A 127 6.04 6.24 -6.83
N LYS A 128 5.70 5.59 -5.70
CA LYS A 128 5.93 6.13 -4.35
C LYS A 128 7.40 6.11 -3.94
N VAL A 129 8.16 5.09 -4.34
CA VAL A 129 9.62 5.07 -4.15
C VAL A 129 10.27 6.23 -4.91
N VAL A 130 9.86 6.48 -6.15
CA VAL A 130 10.36 7.60 -6.96
C VAL A 130 9.96 8.96 -6.37
N GLU A 131 8.70 9.13 -5.94
CA GLU A 131 8.24 10.34 -5.24
C GLU A 131 9.04 10.59 -3.96
N GLY A 132 9.25 9.55 -3.14
CA GLY A 132 10.05 9.62 -1.92
C GLY A 132 11.51 9.99 -2.18
N ARG A 133 12.13 9.43 -3.22
CA ARG A 133 13.50 9.79 -3.65
C ARG A 133 13.60 11.22 -4.14
N ALA A 134 12.56 11.72 -4.80
CA ALA A 134 12.46 13.11 -5.24
C ALA A 134 12.13 14.10 -4.11
N GLY A 135 12.02 13.64 -2.86
CA GLY A 135 11.64 14.48 -1.72
C GLY A 135 10.18 14.94 -1.73
N LYS A 136 9.34 14.33 -2.57
CA LYS A 136 7.91 14.66 -2.70
C LYS A 136 7.08 13.77 -1.78
N CYS A 137 7.35 13.80 -0.47
CA CYS A 137 6.53 13.08 0.50
C CYS A 137 5.24 13.86 0.76
N ARG A 138 4.15 13.49 0.06
CA ARG A 138 2.80 13.97 0.40
C ARG A 138 2.12 12.92 1.27
N ALA A 139 1.90 13.28 2.54
CA ALA A 139 1.13 12.51 3.52
C ALA A 139 -0.35 12.44 3.15
#